data_AF-A0A5K7ZG24-F1
#
_entry.id   AF-A0A5K7ZG24-F1
#
_cell.length_a   1.000
_cell.length_b   1.000
_cell.length_c   1.000
_cell.angle_alpha   90.00
_cell.angle_beta   90.00
_cell.angle_gamma   90.00
#
_symmetry.space_group_name_H-M   'P 1'
#
loop_
_entity.id
_entity.type
_entity.pdbx_description
1 polymer ?
#
loop_
_entity_poly.entity_id
_entity_poly.type
_entity_poly.pdbx_seq_one_letter_code
_entity_poly.pdbx_strand_id
1 'polypeptide(L)'
;MINLNVYILCLLQSKGLLDPFNVHFVDSTELAVDRQYLLAKFKIGNQNIRIYDDIDCDCGKRRNKRDKSVYVVGYRMHALAAINPENGQSIPLISLLAPANHHDSNFTLPLIQLGKAIGLDLKLITADEAYHDKDGSLLAQTGVHVIAPPNRKVTLPSNVDPETYQVTCDDFCEIAMDYVGSDSQGHEFKCAALPGQCSRMPVCPQCRRIEFDSGCFQPIPHATKGVSQAIDLRKSGERIFNLLKKREGLDYARVRGQHNIFAQSIFANAATLLIEMAGTRSTRPHLDRQLELLSAA
;
A
#
# COMPACT_ATOMS: atom_id res chain seq x y z
N MET A 1 -13.32 20.04 -3.92
CA MET A 1 -13.25 18.75 -3.19
C MET A 1 -11.82 18.42 -2.76
N ILE A 2 -10.84 18.40 -3.68
CA ILE A 2 -9.40 18.26 -3.31
C ILE A 2 -8.98 19.29 -2.26
N ASN A 3 -9.35 20.57 -2.43
CA ASN A 3 -9.01 21.63 -1.48
C ASN A 3 -9.52 21.37 -0.05
N LEU A 4 -10.69 20.73 0.11
CA LEU A 4 -11.22 20.41 1.43
C LEU A 4 -10.40 19.29 2.09
N ASN A 5 -10.04 18.26 1.33
CA ASN A 5 -9.19 17.19 1.83
C ASN A 5 -7.80 17.73 2.20
N VAL A 6 -7.19 18.53 1.33
CA VAL A 6 -5.90 19.20 1.61
C VAL A 6 -5.98 20.04 2.88
N TYR A 7 -7.05 20.82 3.06
CA TYR A 7 -7.26 21.59 4.29
C TYR A 7 -7.30 20.71 5.54
N ILE A 8 -8.05 19.59 5.50
CA ILE A 8 -8.12 18.64 6.63
C ILE A 8 -6.75 17.99 6.89
N LEU A 9 -6.00 17.63 5.84
CA LEU A 9 -4.64 17.09 5.96
C LEU A 9 -3.68 18.10 6.59
N CYS A 10 -3.74 19.37 6.20
CA CYS A 10 -2.97 20.44 6.85
C CYS A 10 -3.32 20.56 8.34
N LEU A 11 -4.60 20.42 8.71
CA LEU A 11 -5.00 20.42 10.12
C LEU A 11 -4.46 19.19 10.88
N LEU A 12 -4.50 18.00 10.28
CA LEU A 12 -3.91 16.79 10.86
C LEU A 12 -2.41 16.93 11.08
N GLN A 13 -1.70 17.50 10.11
CA GLN A 13 -0.28 17.81 10.23
C GLN A 13 -0.01 18.76 11.39
N SER A 14 -0.81 19.84 11.53
CA SER A 14 -0.69 20.79 12.65
C SER A 14 -0.95 20.15 14.03
N LYS A 15 -1.64 19.01 14.06
CA LYS A 15 -1.92 18.22 15.27
C LYS A 15 -0.90 17.11 15.53
N GLY A 16 0.13 16.97 14.69
CA GLY A 16 1.16 15.94 14.82
C GLY A 16 0.68 14.54 14.45
N LEU A 17 -0.43 14.41 13.72
CA LEU A 17 -0.97 13.09 13.32
C LEU A 17 -0.40 12.58 12.00
N LEU A 18 0.29 13.45 11.25
CA LEU A 18 1.04 13.09 10.04
C LEU A 18 2.54 13.20 10.36
N ASP A 19 3.01 12.27 11.19
CA ASP A 19 4.41 12.17 11.58
C ASP A 19 5.31 11.85 10.36
N PRO A 20 6.48 12.49 10.21
CA PRO A 20 7.41 12.21 9.11
C PRO A 20 7.90 10.76 9.02
N PHE A 21 7.83 10.00 10.12
CA PHE A 21 8.20 8.59 10.20
C PHE A 21 7.01 7.64 9.96
N ASN A 22 5.83 8.16 9.61
CA ASN A 22 4.72 7.31 9.20
C ASN A 22 5.08 6.51 7.94
N VAL A 23 4.74 5.23 7.95
CA VAL A 23 4.84 4.36 6.78
C VAL A 23 3.59 4.57 5.94
N HIS A 24 3.75 4.81 4.65
CA HIS A 24 2.58 4.96 3.78
C HIS A 24 2.09 3.59 3.30
N PHE A 25 0.81 3.51 2.99
CA PHE A 25 0.16 2.26 2.58
C PHE A 25 -0.75 2.47 1.39
N VAL A 26 -0.72 1.54 0.44
CA VAL A 26 -1.64 1.51 -0.69
C VAL A 26 -2.33 0.16 -0.78
N ASP A 27 -3.65 0.21 -0.88
CA ASP A 27 -4.50 -0.95 -1.15
C ASP A 27 -5.86 -0.46 -1.67
N SER A 28 -6.78 -1.38 -1.90
CA SER A 28 -8.11 -1.08 -2.39
C SER A 28 -9.22 -1.83 -1.69
N THR A 29 -10.44 -1.38 -1.94
CA THR A 29 -11.63 -2.06 -1.46
C THR A 29 -12.76 -1.95 -2.49
N GLU A 30 -13.57 -2.99 -2.60
CA GLU A 30 -14.64 -3.03 -3.60
C GLU A 30 -15.93 -2.39 -3.06
N LEU A 31 -16.56 -1.52 -3.83
CA LEU A 31 -17.84 -0.89 -3.53
C LEU A 31 -18.87 -1.43 -4.51
N ALA A 32 -19.64 -2.43 -4.06
CA ALA A 32 -20.67 -3.06 -4.89
C ALA A 32 -21.85 -2.09 -5.07
N VAL A 33 -22.38 -2.01 -6.29
CA VAL A 33 -23.65 -1.31 -6.52
C VAL A 33 -24.82 -2.21 -6.12
N ASP A 34 -25.85 -1.59 -5.56
CA ASP A 34 -27.03 -2.27 -5.03
C ASP A 34 -27.87 -2.93 -6.15
N ARG A 35 -28.01 -2.24 -7.29
CA ARG A 35 -28.65 -2.79 -8.49
C ARG A 35 -27.61 -3.08 -9.56
N GLN A 36 -27.66 -4.29 -10.09
CA GLN A 36 -26.70 -4.84 -11.04
C GLN A 36 -27.41 -5.31 -12.31
N TYR A 37 -28.42 -4.56 -12.76
CA TYR A 37 -29.25 -4.99 -13.87
C TYR A 37 -28.46 -4.82 -15.18
N LEU A 38 -28.25 -5.93 -15.89
CA LEU A 38 -27.52 -5.93 -17.16
C LEU A 38 -28.44 -5.42 -18.27
N LEU A 39 -28.19 -4.21 -18.75
CA LEU A 39 -28.92 -3.58 -19.85
C LEU A 39 -28.51 -4.16 -21.21
N ALA A 40 -27.21 -4.41 -21.40
CA ALA A 40 -26.69 -4.94 -22.65
C ALA A 40 -25.42 -5.77 -22.44
N LYS A 41 -25.22 -6.75 -23.32
CA LYS A 41 -23.98 -7.51 -23.42
C LYS A 41 -23.68 -7.80 -24.87
N PHE A 42 -22.48 -7.43 -25.31
CA PHE A 42 -22.01 -7.69 -26.66
C PHE A 42 -20.49 -7.81 -26.67
N LYS A 43 -19.94 -8.29 -27.78
CA LYS A 43 -18.51 -8.52 -27.95
C LYS A 43 -17.98 -7.56 -29.00
N ILE A 44 -16.94 -6.80 -28.67
CA ILE A 44 -16.18 -5.98 -29.62
C ILE A 44 -14.76 -6.56 -29.69
N GLY A 45 -14.38 -7.10 -30.85
CA GLY A 45 -13.12 -7.82 -31.00
C GLY A 45 -13.00 -8.97 -30.00
N ASN A 46 -11.95 -8.95 -29.16
CA ASN A 46 -11.75 -9.95 -28.10
C ASN A 46 -12.32 -9.55 -26.73
N GLN A 47 -12.97 -8.38 -26.62
CA GLN A 47 -13.47 -7.85 -25.36
C GLN A 47 -14.98 -8.09 -25.24
N ASN A 48 -15.39 -8.63 -24.08
CA ASN A 48 -16.80 -8.74 -23.71
C ASN A 48 -17.20 -7.45 -22.99
N ILE A 49 -18.12 -6.69 -23.57
CA ILE A 49 -18.65 -5.47 -22.99
C ILE A 49 -19.96 -5.79 -22.30
N ARG A 50 -20.11 -5.31 -21.06
CA ARG A 50 -21.33 -5.41 -20.26
C ARG A 50 -21.73 -4.00 -19.85
N ILE A 51 -23.00 -3.67 -20.05
CA ILE A 51 -23.56 -2.37 -19.66
C ILE A 51 -24.58 -2.64 -18.57
N TYR A 52 -24.40 -2.01 -17.42
CA TYR A 52 -25.28 -2.11 -16.27
C TYR A 52 -26.19 -0.89 -16.16
N ASP A 53 -27.21 -0.94 -15.30
CA ASP A 53 -28.11 0.17 -15.03
C ASP A 53 -27.45 1.32 -14.27
N ASP A 54 -26.34 1.05 -13.57
CA ASP A 54 -25.32 2.07 -13.29
C ASP A 54 -24.29 2.06 -14.42
N ILE A 55 -24.38 3.05 -15.30
CA ILE A 55 -23.65 3.08 -16.58
C ILE A 55 -22.13 3.21 -16.43
N ASP A 56 -21.67 3.76 -15.30
CA ASP A 56 -20.25 3.99 -15.05
C ASP A 56 -19.58 2.80 -14.35
N CYS A 57 -20.36 1.82 -13.88
CA CYS A 57 -19.82 0.66 -13.17
C CYS A 57 -19.46 -0.48 -14.14
N ASP A 58 -18.60 -1.39 -13.68
CA ASP A 58 -18.30 -2.62 -14.41
C ASP A 58 -18.07 -3.79 -13.45
N CYS A 59 -17.96 -4.99 -14.01
CA CYS A 59 -17.73 -6.23 -13.32
C CYS A 59 -16.23 -6.52 -13.18
N GLY A 60 -15.76 -6.42 -11.94
CA GLY A 60 -14.41 -6.74 -11.53
C GLY A 60 -14.26 -8.17 -11.00
N LYS A 61 -13.09 -8.76 -11.23
CA LYS A 61 -12.68 -9.97 -10.52
C LYS A 61 -12.26 -9.61 -9.09
N ARG A 62 -12.62 -10.46 -8.15
CA ARG A 62 -12.28 -10.36 -6.74
C ARG A 62 -11.54 -11.63 -6.28
N ARG A 63 -10.74 -11.49 -5.22
CA ARG A 63 -10.15 -12.63 -4.49
C ARG A 63 -11.23 -13.55 -3.92
N ASN A 64 -11.08 -14.85 -4.17
CA ASN A 64 -11.97 -15.88 -3.62
C ASN A 64 -12.03 -15.74 -2.09
N LYS A 65 -13.22 -15.45 -1.57
CA LYS A 65 -13.52 -15.39 -0.14
C LYS A 65 -14.73 -16.29 0.09
N ARG A 66 -14.74 -17.03 1.20
CA ARG A 66 -15.88 -17.85 1.62
C ARG A 66 -17.14 -16.97 1.62
N ASP A 67 -18.23 -17.50 1.09
CA ASP A 67 -19.57 -16.87 1.08
C ASP A 67 -19.73 -15.60 0.24
N LYS A 68 -18.79 -15.28 -0.66
CA LYS A 68 -19.02 -14.18 -1.61
C LYS A 68 -18.61 -14.55 -3.04
N SER A 69 -19.28 -13.92 -4.00
CA SER A 69 -18.96 -14.05 -5.42
C SER A 69 -17.50 -13.67 -5.71
N VAL A 70 -16.90 -14.40 -6.66
CA VAL A 70 -15.59 -14.11 -7.25
C VAL A 70 -15.62 -12.89 -8.18
N TYR A 71 -16.81 -12.35 -8.43
CA TYR A 71 -17.04 -11.12 -9.18
C TYR A 71 -17.78 -10.09 -8.33
N VAL A 72 -17.49 -8.82 -8.59
CA VAL A 72 -18.20 -7.67 -8.03
C VAL A 72 -18.61 -6.76 -9.17
N VAL A 73 -19.87 -6.35 -9.22
CA VAL A 73 -20.33 -5.28 -10.11
C VAL A 73 -20.35 -4.01 -9.28
N GLY A 74 -19.64 -2.99 -9.75
CA GLY A 74 -19.53 -1.72 -9.04
C GLY A 74 -18.19 -1.05 -9.28
N TYR A 75 -17.60 -0.54 -8.21
CA TYR A 75 -16.38 0.25 -8.23
C TYR A 75 -15.31 -0.36 -7.32
N ARG A 76 -14.07 0.06 -7.52
CA ARG A 76 -12.95 -0.20 -6.64
C ARG A 76 -12.38 1.14 -6.18
N MET A 77 -12.28 1.31 -4.87
CA MET A 77 -11.67 2.47 -4.25
C MET A 77 -10.25 2.12 -3.84
N HIS A 78 -9.27 2.77 -4.44
CA HIS A 78 -7.86 2.66 -4.10
C HIS A 78 -7.51 3.80 -3.14
N ALA A 79 -6.84 3.50 -2.03
CA ALA A 79 -6.51 4.51 -1.03
C ALA A 79 -5.01 4.53 -0.75
N LEU A 80 -4.47 5.74 -0.65
CA LEU A 80 -3.20 6.02 0.01
C LEU A 80 -3.50 6.42 1.46
N ALA A 81 -2.85 5.76 2.41
CA ALA A 81 -2.96 6.05 3.83
C ALA A 81 -1.58 6.25 4.47
N ALA A 82 -1.55 6.90 5.63
CA ALA A 82 -0.42 6.88 6.54
C ALA A 82 -0.69 5.90 7.66
N ILE A 83 0.31 5.13 8.06
CA ILE A 83 0.30 4.22 9.19
C ILE A 83 1.37 4.69 10.17
N ASN A 84 0.98 4.93 11.42
CA ASN A 84 1.92 5.10 12.50
C ASN A 84 2.49 3.73 12.88
N PRO A 85 3.81 3.48 12.71
CA PRO A 85 4.39 2.16 12.92
C PRO A 85 4.43 1.74 14.40
N GLU A 86 4.36 2.68 15.35
CA GLU A 86 4.43 2.39 16.79
C GLU A 86 3.11 1.86 17.34
N ASN A 87 1.98 2.45 16.93
CA ASN A 87 0.66 2.13 17.46
C ASN A 87 -0.31 1.50 16.45
N GLY A 88 0.09 1.42 15.17
CA GLY A 88 -0.73 0.86 14.09
C GLY A 88 -1.96 1.71 13.73
N GLN A 89 -2.03 2.97 14.16
CA GLN A 89 -3.09 3.89 13.74
C GLN A 89 -2.91 4.20 12.25
N SER A 90 -4.00 4.04 11.50
CA SER A 90 -4.02 4.25 10.06
C SER A 90 -4.97 5.37 9.69
N ILE A 91 -4.50 6.31 8.89
CA ILE A 91 -5.21 7.54 8.50
C ILE A 91 -5.35 7.56 6.97
N PRO A 92 -6.57 7.50 6.41
CA PRO A 92 -6.75 7.60 4.96
C PRO A 92 -6.40 9.02 4.50
N LEU A 93 -5.50 9.15 3.51
CA LEU A 93 -5.04 10.45 3.01
C LEU A 93 -5.73 10.81 1.71
N ILE A 94 -5.73 9.89 0.74
CA ILE A 94 -6.19 10.12 -0.62
C ILE A 94 -6.91 8.87 -1.10
N SER A 95 -8.00 9.03 -1.83
CA SER A 95 -8.70 7.92 -2.48
C SER A 95 -8.97 8.21 -3.95
N LEU A 96 -8.76 7.21 -4.80
CA LEU A 96 -9.17 7.20 -6.20
C LEU A 96 -10.26 6.14 -6.39
N LEU A 97 -11.25 6.43 -7.21
CA LEU A 97 -12.35 5.53 -7.50
C LEU A 97 -12.38 5.20 -8.99
N ALA A 98 -12.44 3.91 -9.31
CA ALA A 98 -12.58 3.42 -10.67
C ALA A 98 -13.63 2.31 -10.77
N PRO A 99 -14.14 2.01 -11.98
CA PRO A 99 -14.94 0.81 -12.20
C PRO A 99 -14.17 -0.45 -11.78
N ALA A 100 -14.87 -1.47 -11.27
CA ALA A 100 -14.21 -2.60 -10.60
C ALA A 100 -13.35 -3.49 -11.53
N ASN A 101 -13.48 -3.35 -12.85
CA ASN A 101 -12.73 -4.12 -13.85
C ASN A 101 -11.26 -3.69 -14.00
N HIS A 102 -10.86 -2.52 -13.47
CA HIS A 102 -9.48 -2.05 -13.56
C HIS A 102 -8.53 -2.85 -12.67
N HIS A 103 -7.28 -3.00 -13.12
CA HIS A 103 -6.22 -3.67 -12.38
C HIS A 103 -5.56 -2.72 -11.37
N ASP A 104 -5.23 -3.24 -10.20
CA ASP A 104 -4.76 -2.47 -9.04
C ASP A 104 -3.45 -1.72 -9.30
N SER A 105 -2.54 -2.33 -10.05
CA SER A 105 -1.25 -1.72 -10.46
C SER A 105 -1.39 -0.38 -11.17
N ASN A 106 -2.55 -0.08 -11.76
CA ASN A 106 -2.78 1.17 -12.49
C ASN A 106 -2.93 2.39 -11.55
N PHE A 107 -3.06 2.16 -10.23
CA PHE A 107 -3.38 3.22 -9.27
C PHE A 107 -2.20 3.63 -8.37
N THR A 108 -1.10 2.86 -8.32
CA THR A 108 0.07 3.22 -7.49
C THR A 108 0.66 4.56 -7.91
N LEU A 109 0.96 4.72 -9.21
CA LEU A 109 1.59 5.92 -9.73
C LEU A 109 0.68 7.17 -9.57
N PRO A 110 -0.60 7.15 -9.96
CA PRO A 110 -1.51 8.27 -9.71
C PRO A 110 -1.63 8.65 -8.22
N LEU A 111 -1.68 7.68 -7.31
CA LEU A 111 -1.74 7.95 -5.86
C LEU A 111 -0.46 8.64 -5.36
N ILE A 112 0.71 8.17 -5.80
CA ILE A 112 2.00 8.79 -5.45
C ILE A 112 2.08 10.21 -6.00
N GLN A 113 1.75 10.41 -7.28
CA GLN A 113 1.79 11.72 -7.91
C GLN A 113 0.85 12.71 -7.22
N LEU A 114 -0.38 12.29 -6.91
CA LEU A 114 -1.32 13.14 -6.20
C LEU A 114 -0.84 13.45 -4.77
N GLY A 115 -0.27 12.47 -4.06
CA GLY A 115 0.30 12.67 -2.74
C GLY A 115 1.45 13.67 -2.74
N LYS A 116 2.39 13.55 -3.67
CA LYS A 116 3.49 14.51 -3.83
C LYS A 116 2.98 15.90 -4.20
N ALA A 117 2.00 15.99 -5.10
CA ALA A 117 1.43 17.26 -5.53
C ALA A 117 0.77 18.05 -4.39
N ILE A 118 0.23 17.36 -3.38
CA ILE A 118 -0.34 18.00 -2.18
C ILE A 118 0.68 18.16 -1.03
N GLY A 119 1.95 17.85 -1.27
CA GLY A 119 3.05 18.07 -0.32
C GLY A 119 3.33 16.94 0.66
N LEU A 120 2.85 15.72 0.42
CA LEU A 120 3.20 14.56 1.26
C LEU A 120 4.64 14.11 0.97
N ASP A 121 5.41 13.89 2.04
CA ASP A 121 6.76 13.32 1.98
C ASP A 121 6.68 11.79 1.86
N LEU A 122 6.37 11.33 0.65
CA LEU A 122 6.30 9.90 0.33
C LEU A 122 7.71 9.34 0.10
N LYS A 123 8.18 8.49 1.00
CA LYS A 123 9.47 7.79 0.92
C LYS A 123 9.31 6.28 0.75
N LEU A 124 8.46 5.68 1.58
CA LEU A 124 8.23 4.25 1.63
C LEU A 124 6.73 3.95 1.67
N ILE A 125 6.27 3.12 0.75
CA ILE A 125 4.89 2.62 0.68
C ILE A 125 4.91 1.11 0.85
N THR A 126 4.17 0.58 1.82
CA THR A 126 3.81 -0.85 1.86
C THR A 126 2.52 -1.08 1.07
N ALA A 127 2.44 -2.16 0.30
CA ALA A 127 1.26 -2.45 -0.51
C ALA A 127 1.01 -3.96 -0.66
N ASP A 128 -0.16 -4.34 -1.19
CA ASP A 128 -0.44 -5.72 -1.58
C ASP A 128 0.40 -6.14 -2.80
N GLU A 129 0.52 -7.46 -3.03
CA GLU A 129 1.29 -8.05 -4.13
C GLU A 129 0.93 -7.42 -5.49
N ALA A 130 -0.31 -6.98 -5.71
CA ALA A 130 -0.73 -6.41 -6.99
C ALA A 130 -0.13 -5.02 -7.33
N TYR A 131 0.52 -4.35 -6.38
CA TYR A 131 1.05 -2.98 -6.50
C TYR A 131 2.58 -2.90 -6.63
N HIS A 132 3.28 -4.04 -6.75
CA HIS A 132 4.75 -4.06 -6.76
C HIS A 132 5.36 -3.23 -7.91
N ASP A 133 6.59 -2.77 -7.69
CA ASP A 133 7.45 -2.18 -8.70
C ASP A 133 8.33 -3.29 -9.30
N LYS A 134 7.97 -3.78 -10.50
CA LYS A 134 8.59 -4.98 -11.10
C LYS A 134 10.04 -4.77 -11.49
N ASP A 135 10.33 -3.57 -11.98
CA ASP A 135 11.52 -3.24 -12.75
C ASP A 135 12.22 -1.99 -12.22
N GLY A 136 11.77 -1.45 -11.09
CA GLY A 136 12.29 -0.22 -10.51
C GLY A 136 11.84 1.04 -11.25
N SER A 137 10.94 0.93 -12.24
CA SER A 137 10.49 2.09 -13.02
C SER A 137 9.71 3.08 -12.16
N LEU A 138 8.93 2.60 -11.19
CA LEU A 138 8.18 3.45 -10.27
C LEU A 138 9.13 4.20 -9.33
N LEU A 139 10.16 3.51 -8.80
CA LEU A 139 11.22 4.13 -8.01
C LEU A 139 11.98 5.17 -8.83
N ALA A 140 12.39 4.85 -10.07
CA ALA A 140 13.12 5.78 -10.92
C ALA A 140 12.29 7.03 -11.26
N GLN A 141 10.99 6.86 -11.53
CA GLN A 141 10.10 7.96 -11.89
C GLN A 141 9.73 8.84 -10.68
N THR A 142 9.52 8.22 -9.51
CA THR A 142 8.92 8.92 -8.37
C THR A 142 9.89 9.14 -7.22
N GLY A 143 10.97 8.38 -7.11
CA GLY A 143 11.85 8.35 -5.94
C GLY A 143 11.19 7.72 -4.70
N VAL A 144 10.07 7.00 -4.84
CA VAL A 144 9.36 6.34 -3.74
C VAL A 144 9.60 4.84 -3.81
N HIS A 145 9.98 4.24 -2.69
CA HIS A 145 10.11 2.79 -2.59
C HIS A 145 8.75 2.16 -2.31
N VAL A 146 8.40 1.11 -3.06
CA VAL A 146 7.24 0.26 -2.79
C VAL A 146 7.72 -1.10 -2.30
N ILE A 147 7.21 -1.52 -1.14
CA ILE A 147 7.43 -2.85 -0.58
C ILE A 147 6.12 -3.63 -0.69
N ALA A 148 6.17 -4.75 -1.41
CA ALA A 148 5.08 -5.71 -1.48
C ALA A 148 5.59 -7.13 -1.13
N PRO A 149 4.69 -8.05 -0.71
CA PRO A 149 5.04 -9.45 -0.59
C PRO A 149 5.66 -10.00 -1.90
N PRO A 150 6.73 -10.81 -1.84
CA PRO A 150 7.31 -11.44 -3.03
C PRO A 150 6.30 -12.30 -3.79
N ASN A 151 6.23 -12.12 -5.11
CA ASN A 151 5.43 -12.98 -5.97
C ASN A 151 6.05 -14.38 -6.04
N ARG A 152 5.37 -15.37 -5.47
CA ARG A 152 5.83 -16.76 -5.38
C ARG A 152 6.02 -17.47 -6.71
N LYS A 153 5.53 -16.90 -7.81
CA LYS A 153 5.68 -17.46 -9.16
C LYS A 153 6.98 -17.05 -9.83
N VAL A 154 7.68 -16.06 -9.29
CA VAL A 154 8.96 -15.60 -9.82
C VAL A 154 10.03 -16.59 -9.38
N THR A 155 10.73 -17.17 -10.34
CA THR A 155 11.88 -18.03 -10.07
C THR A 155 13.00 -17.19 -9.50
N LEU A 156 13.64 -17.67 -8.44
CA LEU A 156 14.84 -17.03 -7.92
C LEU A 156 15.95 -17.03 -8.98
N PRO A 157 16.78 -15.97 -9.03
CA PRO A 157 18.00 -15.99 -9.81
C PRO A 157 18.88 -17.20 -9.44
N SER A 158 19.73 -17.64 -10.37
CA SER A 158 20.71 -18.69 -10.07
C SER A 158 21.56 -18.31 -8.86
N ASN A 159 22.10 -19.28 -8.12
CA ASN A 159 23.03 -18.98 -7.02
C ASN A 159 22.44 -18.04 -5.95
N VAL A 160 21.16 -18.23 -5.66
CA VAL A 160 20.44 -17.63 -4.54
C VAL A 160 19.82 -18.77 -3.74
N ASP A 161 20.13 -18.82 -2.45
CA ASP A 161 19.58 -19.83 -1.56
C ASP A 161 18.07 -19.57 -1.32
N PRO A 162 17.20 -20.57 -1.51
CA PRO A 162 15.75 -20.37 -1.45
C PRO A 162 15.20 -20.16 -0.04
N GLU A 163 15.95 -20.51 1.01
CA GLU A 163 15.48 -20.41 2.40
C GLU A 163 16.00 -19.13 3.06
N THR A 164 17.25 -18.77 2.80
CA THR A 164 17.97 -17.67 3.44
C THR A 164 18.07 -16.43 2.54
N TYR A 165 17.79 -16.57 1.24
CA TYR A 165 17.99 -15.53 0.21
C TYR A 165 19.45 -15.04 0.11
N GLN A 166 20.41 -15.80 0.63
CA GLN A 166 21.82 -15.51 0.49
C GLN A 166 22.24 -15.66 -0.97
N VAL A 167 23.02 -14.70 -1.45
CA VAL A 167 23.51 -14.67 -2.83
C VAL A 167 24.95 -15.18 -2.84
N THR A 168 25.27 -16.11 -3.74
CA THR A 168 26.65 -16.51 -4.05
C THR A 168 27.05 -16.04 -5.45
N CYS A 169 28.35 -15.93 -5.72
CA CYS A 169 28.81 -15.40 -7.01
C CYS A 169 28.54 -16.37 -8.17
N ASP A 170 28.74 -17.67 -7.93
CA ASP A 170 28.49 -18.76 -8.87
C ASP A 170 28.31 -20.09 -8.11
N ASP A 171 28.10 -21.19 -8.85
CA ASP A 171 27.81 -22.52 -8.30
C ASP A 171 28.95 -23.11 -7.45
N PHE A 172 30.15 -22.52 -7.51
CA PHE A 172 31.35 -22.98 -6.81
C PHE A 172 31.73 -22.07 -5.63
N CYS A 173 30.89 -21.10 -5.28
CA CYS A 173 31.13 -20.21 -4.15
C CYS A 173 30.33 -20.69 -2.93
N GLU A 174 31.04 -21.02 -1.84
CA GLU A 174 30.44 -21.38 -0.55
C GLU A 174 30.19 -20.15 0.34
N ILE A 175 30.86 -19.03 0.07
CA ILE A 175 30.79 -17.80 0.87
C ILE A 175 29.69 -16.90 0.29
N ALA A 176 28.70 -16.59 1.13
CA ALA A 176 27.65 -15.62 0.79
C ALA A 176 28.25 -14.23 0.53
N MET A 177 27.63 -13.51 -0.39
CA MET A 177 28.01 -12.14 -0.75
C MET A 177 27.29 -11.13 0.15
N ASP A 178 27.98 -10.06 0.50
CA ASP A 178 27.42 -8.90 1.17
C ASP A 178 26.65 -8.03 0.18
N TYR A 179 25.48 -7.56 0.59
CA TYR A 179 24.73 -6.55 -0.15
C TYR A 179 25.41 -5.18 -0.01
N VAL A 180 25.76 -4.57 -1.14
CA VAL A 180 26.44 -3.26 -1.18
C VAL A 180 25.43 -2.13 -1.35
N GLY A 181 24.43 -2.34 -2.20
CA GLY A 181 23.43 -1.33 -2.54
C GLY A 181 22.71 -1.64 -3.84
N SER A 182 21.97 -0.66 -4.36
CA SER A 182 21.30 -0.78 -5.65
C SER A 182 21.50 0.47 -6.51
N ASP A 183 21.51 0.27 -7.82
CA ASP A 183 21.51 1.32 -8.84
C ASP A 183 20.41 1.05 -9.89
N SER A 184 20.39 1.80 -10.99
CA SER A 184 19.40 1.61 -12.06
C SER A 184 19.49 0.25 -12.78
N GLN A 185 20.57 -0.51 -12.56
CA GLN A 185 20.78 -1.83 -13.15
C GLN A 185 20.44 -2.97 -12.18
N GLY A 186 20.02 -2.66 -10.94
CA GLY A 186 19.61 -3.63 -9.93
C GLY A 186 20.46 -3.58 -8.67
N HIS A 187 20.56 -4.72 -7.99
CA HIS A 187 21.27 -4.91 -6.74
C HIS A 187 22.72 -5.32 -6.97
N GLU A 188 23.64 -4.66 -6.27
CA GLU A 188 25.06 -5.00 -6.28
C GLU A 188 25.46 -5.77 -5.02
N PHE A 189 26.14 -6.89 -5.23
CA PHE A 189 26.65 -7.76 -4.20
C PHE A 189 28.17 -7.90 -4.34
N LYS A 190 28.87 -7.96 -3.22
CA LYS A 190 30.33 -8.16 -3.17
C LYS A 190 30.67 -9.38 -2.31
N CYS A 191 31.66 -10.15 -2.73
CA CYS A 191 32.14 -11.30 -1.99
C CYS A 191 32.58 -10.88 -0.57
N ALA A 192 32.03 -11.54 0.44
CA ALA A 192 32.31 -11.28 1.85
C ALA A 192 33.59 -11.99 2.36
N ALA A 193 34.32 -12.69 1.49
CA ALA A 193 35.52 -13.43 1.86
C ALA A 193 36.63 -12.50 2.34
N LEU A 194 37.22 -12.80 3.49
CA LEU A 194 38.43 -12.11 3.95
C LEU A 194 39.64 -12.51 3.08
N PRO A 195 40.71 -11.70 3.06
CA PRO A 195 41.95 -12.05 2.37
C PRO A 195 42.43 -13.46 2.74
N GLY A 196 42.65 -14.31 1.74
CA GLY A 196 43.10 -15.70 1.91
C GLY A 196 41.99 -16.73 2.18
N GLN A 197 40.73 -16.33 2.36
CA GLN A 197 39.62 -17.29 2.58
C GLN A 197 39.02 -17.86 1.29
N CYS A 198 39.07 -17.10 0.19
CA CYS A 198 38.55 -17.54 -1.10
C CYS A 198 39.69 -18.02 -2.00
N SER A 199 39.78 -19.34 -2.22
CA SER A 199 40.76 -19.95 -3.14
C SER A 199 40.57 -19.52 -4.60
N ARG A 200 39.38 -19.03 -4.95
CA ARG A 200 39.00 -18.58 -6.31
C ARG A 200 39.20 -17.09 -6.54
N MET A 201 39.72 -16.35 -5.57
CA MET A 201 39.96 -14.90 -5.65
C MET A 201 40.63 -14.43 -6.95
N PRO A 202 41.62 -15.14 -7.54
CA PRO A 202 42.27 -14.66 -8.78
C PRO A 202 41.40 -14.72 -10.04
N VAL A 203 40.34 -15.53 -10.04
CA VAL A 203 39.49 -15.81 -11.22
C VAL A 203 38.02 -15.46 -11.01
N CYS A 204 37.60 -15.30 -9.76
CA CYS A 204 36.25 -14.90 -9.40
C CYS A 204 36.07 -13.40 -9.67
N PRO A 205 34.95 -12.97 -10.29
CA PRO A 205 34.63 -11.54 -10.44
C PRO A 205 34.52 -10.78 -9.11
N GLN A 206 34.28 -11.50 -8.00
CA GLN A 206 34.06 -10.98 -6.65
C GLN A 206 32.87 -10.02 -6.49
N CYS A 207 32.27 -9.56 -7.57
CA CYS A 207 31.05 -8.77 -7.61
C CYS A 207 30.00 -9.47 -8.46
N ARG A 208 28.74 -9.28 -8.09
CA ARG A 208 27.60 -9.82 -8.82
C ARG A 208 26.47 -8.80 -8.80
N ARG A 209 25.75 -8.71 -9.91
CA ARG A 209 24.53 -7.91 -10.02
C ARG A 209 23.30 -8.81 -10.19
N ILE A 210 22.21 -8.44 -9.54
CA ILE A 210 20.90 -9.07 -9.68
C ILE A 210 19.91 -7.98 -10.07
N GLU A 211 19.25 -8.13 -11.21
CA GLU A 211 18.23 -7.20 -11.69
C GLU A 211 17.02 -7.15 -10.75
N PHE A 212 16.25 -6.06 -10.84
CA PHE A 212 14.99 -5.97 -10.10
C PHE A 212 13.97 -6.99 -10.61
N ASP A 213 13.19 -7.55 -9.69
CA ASP A 213 12.09 -8.46 -10.00
C ASP A 213 10.83 -8.17 -9.15
N SER A 214 9.74 -8.89 -9.46
CA SER A 214 8.52 -8.89 -8.62
C SER A 214 8.55 -9.93 -7.49
N GLY A 215 9.68 -10.63 -7.35
CA GLY A 215 9.92 -11.66 -6.36
C GLY A 215 10.65 -11.08 -5.15
N CYS A 216 11.81 -11.67 -4.85
CA CYS A 216 12.59 -11.35 -3.64
C CYS A 216 13.59 -10.21 -3.85
N PHE A 217 13.84 -9.82 -5.10
CA PHE A 217 14.77 -8.76 -5.49
C PHE A 217 14.00 -7.56 -6.06
N GLN A 218 12.92 -7.17 -5.38
CA GLN A 218 12.28 -5.86 -5.56
C GLN A 218 13.26 -4.74 -5.21
N PRO A 219 12.98 -3.46 -5.55
CA PRO A 219 13.93 -2.35 -5.33
C PRO A 219 14.51 -2.24 -3.91
N ILE A 220 13.82 -2.79 -2.90
CA ILE A 220 14.41 -3.18 -1.63
C ILE A 220 14.35 -4.71 -1.52
N PRO A 221 15.50 -5.43 -1.41
CA PRO A 221 15.50 -6.88 -1.31
C PRO A 221 14.71 -7.38 -0.11
N HIS A 222 13.98 -8.49 -0.27
CA HIS A 222 13.13 -9.04 0.77
C HIS A 222 13.90 -9.43 2.05
N ALA A 223 15.15 -9.87 1.90
CA ALA A 223 16.04 -10.22 3.01
C ALA A 223 16.48 -9.02 3.86
N THR A 224 16.23 -7.78 3.41
CA THR A 224 16.62 -6.58 4.14
C THR A 224 15.86 -6.47 5.46
N LYS A 225 16.59 -6.17 6.54
CA LYS A 225 16.01 -6.02 7.88
C LYS A 225 14.91 -4.94 7.87
N GLY A 226 13.74 -5.29 8.43
CA GLY A 226 12.58 -4.39 8.53
C GLY A 226 11.57 -4.51 7.39
N VAL A 227 11.92 -5.15 6.26
CA VAL A 227 10.97 -5.37 5.14
C VAL A 227 9.78 -6.21 5.57
N SER A 228 10.01 -7.29 6.32
CA SER A 228 8.93 -8.13 6.85
C SER A 228 7.99 -7.34 7.78
N GLN A 229 8.54 -6.48 8.64
CA GLN A 229 7.77 -5.60 9.51
C GLN A 229 6.92 -4.61 8.71
N ALA A 230 7.49 -4.01 7.66
CA ALA A 230 6.75 -3.11 6.77
C ALA A 230 5.60 -3.84 6.06
N ILE A 231 5.81 -5.08 5.60
CA ILE A 231 4.76 -5.91 5.00
C ILE A 231 3.66 -6.25 6.02
N ASP A 232 4.02 -6.53 7.27
CA ASP A 232 3.05 -6.86 8.31
C ASP A 232 2.20 -5.65 8.75
N LEU A 233 2.76 -4.43 8.70
CA LEU A 233 2.02 -3.19 8.96
C LEU A 233 0.83 -3.00 8.00
N ARG A 234 0.86 -3.62 6.82
CA ARG A 234 -0.24 -3.62 5.85
C ARG A 234 -1.58 -4.03 6.48
N LYS A 235 -1.57 -4.98 7.43
CA LYS A 235 -2.77 -5.42 8.17
C LYS A 235 -3.43 -4.26 8.94
N SER A 236 -2.63 -3.35 9.50
CA SER A 236 -3.13 -2.14 10.16
C SER A 236 -3.75 -1.17 9.15
N GLY A 237 -3.18 -1.10 7.94
CA GLY A 237 -3.73 -0.32 6.83
C GLY A 237 -5.14 -0.74 6.43
N GLU A 238 -5.43 -2.04 6.38
CA GLU A 238 -6.75 -2.58 6.02
C GLU A 238 -7.89 -2.06 6.92
N ARG A 239 -7.57 -1.62 8.16
CA ARG A 239 -8.54 -1.04 9.10
C ARG A 239 -9.27 0.18 8.53
N ILE A 240 -8.60 0.99 7.70
CA ILE A 240 -9.22 2.19 7.12
C ILE A 240 -10.45 1.82 6.29
N PHE A 241 -10.40 0.71 5.53
CA PHE A 241 -11.51 0.31 4.69
C PHE A 241 -12.69 -0.17 5.53
N ASN A 242 -12.44 -0.82 6.67
CA ASN A 242 -13.50 -1.17 7.60
C ASN A 242 -14.18 0.07 8.18
N LEU A 243 -13.42 1.12 8.53
CA LEU A 243 -13.98 2.39 8.98
C LEU A 243 -14.85 3.02 7.89
N LEU A 244 -14.29 3.20 6.69
CA LEU A 244 -14.99 3.81 5.57
C LEU A 244 -16.26 3.03 5.17
N LYS A 245 -16.17 1.70 5.13
CA LYS A 245 -17.30 0.85 4.73
C LYS A 245 -18.38 0.73 5.79
N LYS A 246 -17.98 0.47 7.04
CA LYS A 246 -18.91 0.10 8.11
C LYS A 246 -19.31 1.29 8.98
N ARG A 247 -18.34 2.11 9.40
CA ARG A 247 -18.59 3.27 10.27
C ARG A 247 -19.20 4.42 9.47
N GLU A 248 -18.61 4.73 8.32
CA GLU A 248 -19.05 5.86 7.47
C GLU A 248 -20.07 5.44 6.39
N GLY A 249 -20.37 4.15 6.29
CA GLY A 249 -21.50 3.64 5.50
C GLY A 249 -21.26 3.49 4.00
N LEU A 250 -20.02 3.44 3.50
CA LEU A 250 -19.78 3.22 2.06
C LEU A 250 -20.28 1.87 1.53
N ASP A 251 -20.36 0.83 2.38
CA ASP A 251 -20.92 -0.47 1.96
C ASP A 251 -22.43 -0.40 1.68
N TYR A 252 -23.11 0.60 2.23
CA TYR A 252 -24.56 0.78 2.12
C TYR A 252 -24.94 1.96 1.22
N ALA A 253 -23.97 2.47 0.44
CA ALA A 253 -24.18 3.54 -0.52
C ALA A 253 -25.24 3.15 -1.55
N ARG A 254 -26.31 3.95 -1.64
CA ARG A 254 -27.41 3.75 -2.61
C ARG A 254 -27.35 4.69 -3.80
N VAL A 255 -26.32 5.54 -3.86
CA VAL A 255 -26.12 6.48 -4.96
C VAL A 255 -25.64 5.74 -6.21
N ARG A 256 -25.94 6.30 -7.39
CA ARG A 256 -25.57 5.74 -8.69
C ARG A 256 -24.60 6.65 -9.41
N GLY A 257 -23.74 6.09 -10.26
CA GLY A 257 -22.78 6.84 -11.06
C GLY A 257 -21.50 7.12 -10.28
N GLN A 258 -20.39 7.12 -11.03
CA GLN A 258 -19.05 7.18 -10.46
C GLN A 258 -18.85 8.46 -9.65
N HIS A 259 -19.34 9.60 -10.15
CA HIS A 259 -19.20 10.89 -9.46
C HIS A 259 -19.91 10.94 -8.11
N ASN A 260 -21.06 10.29 -7.97
CA ASN A 260 -21.81 10.29 -6.72
C ASN A 260 -21.15 9.39 -5.68
N ILE A 261 -20.70 8.19 -6.09
CA ILE A 261 -19.94 7.29 -5.20
C ILE A 261 -18.61 7.94 -4.81
N PHE A 262 -17.95 8.65 -5.74
CA PHE A 262 -16.73 9.38 -5.47
C PHE A 262 -16.96 10.50 -4.45
N ALA A 263 -18.01 11.29 -4.61
CA ALA A 263 -18.37 12.32 -3.63
C ALA A 263 -18.63 11.72 -2.24
N GLN A 264 -19.40 10.64 -2.16
CA GLN A 264 -19.67 9.94 -0.90
C GLN A 264 -18.39 9.38 -0.27
N SER A 265 -17.47 8.83 -1.08
CA SER A 265 -16.17 8.34 -0.63
C SER A 265 -15.31 9.45 -0.03
N ILE A 266 -15.33 10.64 -0.64
CA ILE A 266 -14.64 11.82 -0.09
C ILE A 266 -15.24 12.25 1.24
N PHE A 267 -16.57 12.29 1.36
CA PHE A 267 -17.21 12.63 2.63
C PHE A 267 -16.94 11.60 3.72
N ALA A 268 -16.91 10.31 3.39
CA ALA A 268 -16.52 9.25 4.31
C ALA A 268 -15.07 9.39 4.78
N ASN A 269 -14.15 9.71 3.87
CA ASN A 269 -12.77 10.03 4.23
C ASN A 269 -12.70 11.25 5.16
N ALA A 270 -13.35 12.35 4.79
CA ALA A 270 -13.36 13.57 5.61
C ALA A 270 -13.96 13.32 7.00
N ALA A 271 -15.07 12.58 7.09
CA ALA A 271 -15.68 12.18 8.35
C ALA A 271 -14.71 11.35 9.20
N THR A 272 -14.04 10.37 8.58
CA THR A 272 -13.02 9.56 9.25
C THR A 272 -11.92 10.43 9.83
N LEU A 273 -11.34 11.31 9.02
CA LEU A 273 -10.27 12.21 9.44
C LEU A 273 -10.70 13.13 10.60
N LEU A 274 -11.91 13.71 10.51
CA LEU A 274 -12.45 14.59 11.56
C LEU A 274 -12.71 13.82 12.87
N ILE A 275 -13.17 12.57 12.80
CA ILE A 275 -13.35 11.71 13.97
C ILE A 275 -12.01 11.38 14.62
N GLU A 276 -10.98 11.01 13.84
CA GLU A 276 -9.64 10.75 14.38
C GLU A 276 -9.03 12.01 15.01
N MET A 277 -9.25 13.19 14.40
CA MET A 277 -8.89 14.48 14.99
C MET A 277 -9.66 14.81 16.27
N ALA A 278 -10.94 14.40 16.38
CA ALA A 278 -11.74 14.63 17.57
C ALA A 278 -11.35 13.68 18.71
N GLY A 279 -11.06 12.41 18.41
CA GLY A 279 -10.60 11.43 19.41
C GLY A 279 -9.23 11.77 20.01
N THR A 280 -8.39 12.49 19.27
CA THR A 280 -7.09 13.01 19.74
C THR A 280 -7.22 14.33 20.50
N ARG A 281 -8.38 15.00 20.43
CA ARG A 281 -8.75 16.03 21.41
C ARG A 281 -9.14 15.35 22.72
N SER A 282 -8.17 14.79 23.41
CA SER A 282 -8.30 14.59 24.85
C SER A 282 -8.63 15.96 25.44
N THR A 283 -9.82 16.09 26.01
CA THR A 283 -10.07 17.03 27.10
C THR A 283 -8.91 16.87 28.05
N ARG A 284 -8.17 17.95 28.33
CA ARG A 284 -7.33 17.99 29.54
C ARG A 284 -8.19 17.38 30.64
N PRO A 285 -7.71 16.37 31.39
CA PRO A 285 -8.49 15.86 32.50
C PRO A 285 -8.85 17.08 33.33
N HIS A 286 -10.14 17.37 33.44
CA HIS A 286 -10.59 18.29 34.47
C HIS A 286 -10.14 17.59 35.75
N LEU A 287 -9.08 18.09 36.36
CA LEU A 287 -8.72 17.71 37.72
C LEU A 287 -9.87 18.22 38.57
N ASP A 288 -10.95 17.45 38.63
CA ASP A 288 -11.88 17.48 39.75
C ASP A 288 -11.07 17.01 40.94
N ARG A 289 -10.30 17.97 41.48
CA ARG A 289 -9.68 17.88 42.78
C ARG A 289 -10.87 17.87 43.73
N GLN A 290 -11.41 16.68 43.98
CA GLN A 290 -12.35 16.47 45.07
C GLN A 290 -11.62 16.97 46.32
N LEU A 291 -12.03 18.14 46.80
CA LEU A 291 -11.51 18.70 48.05
C LEU A 291 -11.86 17.68 49.12
N GLU A 292 -10.84 17.19 49.83
CA GLU A 292 -11.05 16.38 51.02
C GLU A 292 -12.01 17.13 51.94
N LEU A 293 -13.08 16.44 52.34
CA LEU A 293 -13.95 16.90 53.40
C LEU A 293 -13.07 17.12 54.63
N LEU A 294 -12.81 18.39 54.95
CA LEU A 294 -12.23 18.78 56.23
C LEU A 294 -13.08 18.11 57.31
N SER A 295 -12.48 17.15 58.00
CA SER A 295 -13.04 16.51 59.18
C SER A 295 -13.27 17.59 60.23
N ALA A 296 -14.50 18.07 60.33
CA ALA A 296 -14.97 18.81 61.48
C ALA A 296 -15.24 17.79 62.61
N ALA A 297 -14.23 17.56 63.44
CA ALA A 297 -14.36 17.06 64.81
C ALA A 297 -13.11 17.46 65.61
#